data_AF-A0A1W6SQL8-F1
#
_entry.id   AF-A0A1W6SQL8-F1
#
_cell.length_a   1.000
_cell.length_b   1.000
_cell.length_c   1.000
_cell.angle_alpha   90.00
_cell.angle_beta   90.00
_cell.angle_gamma   90.00
#
_symmetry.space_group_name_H-M   'P 1'
#
loop_
_entity.id
_entity.type
_entity.pdbx_description
1 polymer ?
#
loop_
_entity_poly.entity_id
_entity_poly.type
_entity_poly.pdbx_seq_one_letter_code
_entity_poly.pdbx_strand_id
1 'polypeptide(L)'
;MKTTRFAALVSILGLLVSCAPMSPHEAVNSPALRKAVQSARTRSDHTALWKHFEKLALEMRVKAEEQRQLLKHYEEKSYLYGRQAQDRQSYTWALLNRYELAVEQGLAKAEAHRQKAANLAQDDQGVFVRQTTGTPAIVKYRLRSNSITGNN
;
A
#
# COMPACT_ATOMS: atom_id res chain seq x y z
N MET A 1 6.07 -42.25 -45.38
CA MET A 1 6.62 -41.78 -44.09
C MET A 1 5.70 -40.67 -43.56
N LYS A 2 5.41 -40.72 -42.26
CA LYS A 2 4.31 -40.02 -41.56
C LYS A 2 4.54 -38.50 -41.47
N THR A 3 3.65 -37.69 -42.06
CA THR A 3 3.56 -36.24 -41.84
C THR A 3 2.72 -35.95 -40.59
N THR A 4 3.25 -36.28 -39.42
CA THR A 4 2.59 -35.99 -38.13
C THR A 4 3.57 -35.40 -37.14
N ARG A 5 4.25 -34.29 -37.48
CA ARG A 5 5.14 -33.57 -36.54
C ARG A 5 5.26 -32.06 -36.75
N PHE A 6 4.21 -31.38 -37.21
CA PHE A 6 4.20 -29.90 -37.22
C PHE A 6 3.06 -29.28 -36.40
N ALA A 7 2.14 -30.09 -35.87
CA ALA A 7 1.04 -29.60 -35.02
C ALA A 7 1.41 -29.47 -33.52
N ALA A 8 2.69 -29.57 -33.15
CA ALA A 8 3.13 -29.62 -31.75
C ALA A 8 4.06 -28.49 -31.31
N LEU A 9 4.25 -27.44 -32.12
CA LEU A 9 5.21 -26.36 -31.81
C LEU A 9 4.64 -24.93 -31.82
N VAL A 10 3.31 -24.78 -31.74
CA VAL A 10 2.67 -23.44 -31.64
C VAL A 10 2.16 -23.12 -30.22
N SER A 11 2.24 -24.05 -29.26
CA SER A 11 1.42 -23.92 -28.04
C SER A 11 2.05 -23.21 -26.83
N ILE A 12 3.23 -22.58 -26.90
CA ILE A 12 3.89 -22.04 -25.68
C ILE A 12 4.22 -20.54 -25.74
N LEU A 13 3.84 -19.81 -26.79
CA LEU A 13 4.09 -18.37 -26.84
C LEU A 13 2.79 -17.58 -26.82
N GLY A 14 2.30 -17.25 -25.62
CA GLY A 14 1.09 -16.43 -25.50
C GLY A 14 0.55 -16.18 -24.10
N LEU A 15 1.36 -16.16 -23.04
CA LEU A 15 0.96 -15.45 -21.82
C LEU A 15 1.58 -14.05 -21.86
N LEU A 16 1.03 -13.20 -22.73
CA LEU A 16 1.06 -11.76 -22.50
C LEU A 16 0.24 -11.53 -21.24
N VAL A 17 0.87 -11.65 -20.07
CA VAL A 17 0.32 -11.11 -18.83
C VAL A 17 0.17 -9.62 -19.13
N SER A 18 -1.07 -9.19 -19.34
CA SER A 18 -1.41 -7.78 -19.42
C SER A 18 -0.97 -7.16 -18.11
N CYS A 19 0.21 -6.54 -18.12
CA CYS A 19 0.67 -5.68 -17.03
C CYS A 19 -0.16 -4.39 -17.09
N ALA A 20 -1.47 -4.50 -16.92
CA ALA A 20 -2.25 -3.38 -16.45
C ALA A 20 -1.84 -3.17 -14.99
N PRO A 21 -1.23 -2.01 -14.65
CA PRO A 21 -0.91 -1.73 -13.26
C PRO A 21 -2.20 -1.83 -12.45
N MET A 22 -2.17 -2.67 -11.41
CA MET A 22 -3.27 -2.84 -10.46
C MET A 22 -3.77 -1.47 -10.03
N SER A 23 -5.09 -1.26 -10.04
CA SER A 23 -5.62 0.03 -9.62
C SER A 23 -5.22 0.27 -8.16
N PRO A 24 -4.86 1.49 -7.73
CA PRO A 24 -4.37 1.67 -6.36
C PRO A 24 -5.43 1.29 -5.30
N HIS A 25 -6.72 1.31 -5.67
CA HIS A 25 -7.81 0.78 -4.84
C HIS A 25 -7.65 -0.73 -4.57
N GLU A 26 -7.28 -1.52 -5.58
CA GLU A 26 -7.02 -2.95 -5.41
C GLU A 26 -5.73 -3.20 -4.62
N ALA A 27 -4.73 -2.32 -4.76
CA ALA A 27 -3.48 -2.42 -4.03
C ALA A 27 -3.67 -2.32 -2.50
N VAL A 28 -4.58 -1.44 -2.04
CA VAL A 28 -4.96 -1.29 -0.60
C VAL A 28 -5.48 -2.59 0.01
N ASN A 29 -6.08 -3.47 -0.79
CA ASN A 29 -6.67 -4.73 -0.36
C ASN A 29 -5.91 -5.95 -0.90
N SER A 30 -4.68 -5.77 -1.39
CA SER A 30 -3.92 -6.86 -1.97
C SER A 30 -3.62 -7.96 -0.94
N PRO A 31 -3.65 -9.25 -1.32
CA PRO A 31 -3.30 -10.35 -0.42
C PRO A 31 -1.90 -10.21 0.18
N ALA A 32 -0.96 -9.68 -0.60
CA ALA A 32 0.41 -9.42 -0.16
C ALA A 32 0.47 -8.37 0.95
N LEU A 33 -0.23 -7.24 0.78
CA LEU A 33 -0.30 -6.19 1.80
C LEU A 33 -0.99 -6.71 3.07
N ARG A 34 -2.07 -7.48 2.93
CA ARG A 34 -2.73 -8.13 4.07
C ARG A 34 -1.77 -9.03 4.84
N LYS A 35 -0.98 -9.86 4.14
CA LYS A 35 0.03 -10.72 4.78
C LYS A 35 1.10 -9.88 5.48
N ALA A 36 1.58 -8.81 4.86
CA ALA A 36 2.58 -7.91 5.46
C ALA A 36 2.06 -7.24 6.74
N VAL A 37 0.80 -6.79 6.75
CA VAL A 37 0.14 -6.25 7.95
C VAL A 37 0.06 -7.31 9.06
N GLN A 38 -0.30 -8.55 8.72
CA GLN A 38 -0.42 -9.65 9.69
C GLN A 38 0.94 -10.09 10.27
N SER A 39 2.01 -10.04 9.46
CA SER A 39 3.35 -10.47 9.86
C SER A 39 4.20 -9.39 10.50
N ALA A 40 3.78 -8.12 10.48
CA ALA A 40 4.57 -7.02 11.05
C ALA A 40 4.73 -7.17 12.57
N ARG A 41 5.99 -7.11 13.04
CA ARG A 41 6.33 -7.23 14.46
C ARG A 41 7.29 -6.15 14.93
N THR A 42 8.15 -5.66 14.05
CA THR A 42 9.21 -4.72 14.39
C THR A 42 8.80 -3.26 14.12
N ARG A 43 9.53 -2.33 14.73
CA ARG A 43 9.45 -0.91 14.39
C ARG A 43 9.65 -0.65 12.90
N SER A 44 10.58 -1.36 12.27
CA SER A 44 10.86 -1.22 10.83
C SER A 44 9.67 -1.68 9.99
N ASP A 45 9.04 -2.80 10.35
CA ASP A 45 7.86 -3.31 9.64
C ASP A 45 6.72 -2.30 9.67
N HIS A 46 6.41 -1.76 10.84
CA HIS A 46 5.37 -0.75 11.00
C HIS A 46 5.75 0.59 10.34
N THR A 47 7.04 0.93 10.29
CA THR A 47 7.54 2.10 9.54
C THR A 47 7.30 1.94 8.04
N ALA A 48 7.59 0.76 7.49
CA ALA A 48 7.35 0.46 6.08
C ALA A 48 5.85 0.50 5.76
N LEU A 49 5.01 -0.06 6.63
CA LEU A 49 3.56 -0.10 6.44
C LEU A 49 2.91 1.27 6.46
N TRP A 50 3.27 2.16 7.41
CA TRP A 50 2.62 3.48 7.42
C TRP A 50 2.98 4.32 6.19
N LYS A 51 4.25 4.28 5.75
CA LYS A 51 4.68 4.94 4.51
C LYS A 51 3.96 4.38 3.29
N HIS A 52 3.76 3.06 3.25
CA HIS A 52 3.05 2.41 2.15
C HIS A 52 1.58 2.83 2.11
N PHE A 53 0.88 2.84 3.24
CA PHE A 53 -0.51 3.30 3.30
C PHE A 53 -0.66 4.79 3.00
N GLU A 54 0.27 5.64 3.43
CA GLU A 54 0.28 7.06 3.08
C GLU A 54 0.47 7.28 1.58
N LYS A 55 1.37 6.52 0.95
CA LYS A 55 1.54 6.53 -0.51
C LYS A 55 0.26 6.12 -1.24
N LEU A 56 -0.39 5.03 -0.82
CA LEU A 56 -1.66 4.59 -1.41
C LEU A 56 -2.76 5.65 -1.23
N ALA A 57 -2.84 6.29 -0.06
CA ALA A 57 -3.78 7.38 0.16
C ALA A 57 -3.52 8.57 -0.77
N LEU A 58 -2.26 8.92 -1.01
CA LEU A 58 -1.90 9.97 -1.97
C LEU A 58 -2.34 9.61 -3.39
N GLU A 59 -2.10 8.37 -3.83
CA GLU A 59 -2.52 7.88 -5.14
C GLU A 59 -4.06 7.91 -5.29
N MET A 60 -4.80 7.55 -4.23
CA MET A 60 -6.27 7.64 -4.22
C MET A 60 -6.78 9.08 -4.21
N ARG A 61 -6.06 10.00 -3.58
CA ARG A 61 -6.41 11.43 -3.62
C ARG A 61 -6.30 11.99 -5.04
N VAL A 62 -5.26 11.60 -5.78
CA VAL A 62 -5.11 11.98 -7.20
C VAL A 62 -6.30 11.45 -8.02
N LYS A 63 -6.69 10.18 -7.81
CA LYS A 63 -7.86 9.60 -8.49
C LYS A 63 -9.18 10.27 -8.11
N ALA A 64 -9.38 10.60 -6.84
CA ALA A 64 -10.56 11.37 -6.41
C ALA A 64 -10.63 12.72 -7.14
N GLU A 65 -9.51 13.43 -7.26
CA GLU A 65 -9.47 14.72 -7.95
C GLU A 65 -9.76 14.59 -9.47
N GLU A 66 -9.22 13.56 -10.13
CA GLU A 66 -9.58 13.24 -11.52
C GLU A 66 -11.10 13.03 -11.67
N GLN A 67 -11.74 12.27 -10.77
CA GLN A 67 -13.18 12.04 -10.81
C GLN A 67 -13.98 13.30 -10.49
N ARG A 68 -13.51 14.14 -9.56
CA ARG A 68 -14.15 15.42 -9.23
C ARG A 68 -14.23 16.34 -10.45
N GLN A 69 -13.12 16.46 -11.18
CA GLN A 69 -13.08 17.27 -12.40
C GLN A 69 -13.98 16.72 -13.49
N LEU A 70 -14.01 15.39 -13.66
CA LEU A 70 -14.87 14.73 -14.62
C LEU A 70 -16.36 14.87 -14.27
N LEU A 71 -16.71 14.74 -12.99
CA LEU A 71 -18.07 14.93 -12.50
C LEU A 71 -18.55 16.36 -12.80
N LYS A 72 -17.73 17.36 -12.45
CA LYS A 72 -18.01 18.76 -12.76
C LYS A 72 -18.26 18.97 -14.27
N HIS A 73 -17.45 18.33 -15.12
CA HIS A 73 -17.65 18.40 -16.57
C HIS A 73 -19.00 17.81 -17.01
N TYR A 74 -19.37 16.65 -16.47
CA TYR A 74 -20.66 16.02 -16.79
C TYR A 74 -21.86 16.78 -16.23
N GLU A 75 -21.71 17.48 -15.12
CA GLU A 75 -22.72 18.38 -14.57
C GLU A 75 -22.90 19.63 -15.44
N GLU A 76 -21.80 20.34 -15.74
CA GLU A 76 -21.81 21.58 -16.52
C GLU A 76 -22.19 21.37 -17.99
N LYS A 77 -21.80 20.24 -18.58
CA LYS A 77 -22.00 19.94 -20.01
C LYS A 77 -22.89 18.73 -20.24
N SER A 78 -23.86 18.51 -19.36
CA SER A 78 -24.84 17.42 -19.46
C SER A 78 -25.55 17.37 -20.82
N TYR A 79 -25.81 18.53 -21.44
CA TYR A 79 -26.41 18.65 -22.77
C TYR A 79 -25.62 17.94 -23.89
N LEU A 80 -24.31 17.74 -23.74
CA LEU A 80 -23.49 17.00 -24.72
C LEU A 80 -23.75 15.49 -24.72
N TYR A 81 -24.36 14.96 -23.66
CA TYR A 81 -24.51 13.52 -23.43
C TYR A 81 -25.97 13.05 -23.46
N GLY A 82 -26.93 13.98 -23.52
CA GLY A 82 -28.36 13.67 -23.55
C GLY A 82 -28.77 12.76 -22.40
N ARG A 83 -29.47 11.66 -22.71
CA ARG A 83 -29.94 10.69 -21.70
C ARG A 83 -28.82 9.99 -20.92
N GLN A 84 -27.59 9.93 -21.45
CA GLN A 84 -26.47 9.29 -20.77
C GLN A 84 -25.82 10.19 -19.70
N ALA A 85 -26.18 11.47 -19.64
CA ALA A 85 -25.56 12.41 -18.71
C ALA A 85 -25.71 11.95 -17.24
N GLN A 86 -26.92 11.53 -16.86
CA GLN A 86 -27.22 11.10 -15.49
C GLN A 86 -26.44 9.84 -15.09
N ASP A 87 -26.34 8.86 -15.99
CA ASP A 87 -25.57 7.64 -15.74
C ASP A 87 -24.08 7.95 -15.52
N ARG A 88 -23.52 8.83 -16.36
CA ARG A 88 -22.11 9.26 -16.25
C ARG A 88 -21.85 10.04 -14.96
N GLN A 89 -22.73 10.96 -14.59
CA GLN A 89 -22.66 11.69 -13.33
C GLN A 89 -22.69 10.73 -12.14
N SER A 90 -23.69 9.85 -12.10
CA SER A 90 -23.87 8.89 -11.00
C SER A 90 -22.69 7.94 -10.84
N TYR A 91 -22.18 7.42 -11.97
CA TYR A 91 -21.00 6.55 -11.97
C TYR A 91 -19.74 7.28 -11.48
N THR A 92 -19.50 8.50 -11.98
CA THR A 92 -18.31 9.29 -11.61
C THR A 92 -18.38 9.72 -10.14
N TRP A 93 -19.56 10.10 -9.66
CA TRP A 93 -19.82 10.39 -8.26
C TRP A 93 -19.53 9.17 -7.37
N ALA A 94 -19.98 7.98 -7.77
CA ALA A 94 -19.69 6.76 -7.02
C ALA A 94 -18.19 6.45 -6.95
N LEU A 95 -17.45 6.66 -8.05
CA LEU A 95 -15.99 6.52 -8.06
C LEU A 95 -15.29 7.55 -7.19
N LEU A 96 -15.72 8.83 -7.23
CA LEU A 96 -15.20 9.89 -6.38
C LEU A 96 -15.31 9.49 -4.90
N ASN A 97 -16.51 9.15 -4.44
CA ASN A 97 -16.74 8.74 -3.05
C ASN A 97 -15.91 7.51 -2.66
N ARG A 98 -15.80 6.53 -3.56
CA ARG A 98 -14.98 5.33 -3.32
C ARG A 98 -13.50 5.68 -3.12
N TYR A 99 -12.97 6.61 -3.91
CA TYR A 99 -11.58 7.04 -3.77
C TYR A 99 -11.38 7.89 -2.52
N GLU A 100 -12.29 8.80 -2.19
CA GLU A 100 -12.24 9.57 -0.94
C GLU A 100 -12.25 8.66 0.30
N LEU A 101 -13.14 7.65 0.32
CA LEU A 101 -13.15 6.66 1.39
C LEU A 101 -11.82 5.87 1.47
N ALA A 102 -11.22 5.55 0.32
CA ALA A 102 -9.93 4.88 0.29
C ALA A 102 -8.79 5.77 0.82
N VAL A 103 -8.84 7.09 0.60
CA VAL A 103 -7.91 8.06 1.20
C VAL A 103 -8.05 8.01 2.72
N GLU A 104 -9.26 8.13 3.26
CA GLU A 104 -9.51 8.12 4.70
C GLU A 104 -9.01 6.83 5.36
N GLN A 105 -9.37 5.67 4.78
CA GLN A 105 -8.94 4.37 5.27
C GLN A 105 -7.42 4.20 5.19
N GLY A 106 -6.79 4.67 4.12
CA GLY A 106 -5.34 4.65 3.95
C GLY A 106 -4.63 5.47 5.03
N LEU A 107 -5.09 6.70 5.26
CA LEU A 107 -4.52 7.58 6.29
C LEU A 107 -4.74 7.03 7.71
N ALA A 108 -5.91 6.47 8.01
CA ALA A 108 -6.19 5.84 9.30
C ALA A 108 -5.27 4.64 9.56
N LYS A 109 -5.06 3.77 8.55
CA LYS A 109 -4.12 2.64 8.65
C LYS A 109 -2.68 3.12 8.78
N ALA A 110 -2.30 4.17 8.07
CA ALA A 110 -0.97 4.76 8.19
C ALA A 110 -0.72 5.25 9.62
N GLU A 111 -1.66 6.02 10.18
CA GLU A 111 -1.54 6.54 11.55
C GLU A 111 -1.45 5.40 12.58
N ALA A 112 -2.30 4.37 12.46
CA ALA A 112 -2.24 3.22 13.36
C ALA A 112 -0.87 2.52 13.35
N HIS A 113 -0.24 2.39 12.18
CA HIS A 113 1.11 1.83 12.07
C HIS A 113 2.21 2.79 12.54
N ARG A 114 2.04 4.10 12.35
CA ARG A 114 2.94 5.13 12.87
C ARG A 114 2.99 5.08 14.40
N GLN A 115 1.84 4.96 15.06
CA GLN A 115 1.74 4.83 16.51
C GLN A 115 2.41 3.55 17.01
N LYS A 116 2.16 2.40 16.38
CA LYS A 116 2.84 1.14 16.73
C LYS A 116 4.36 1.23 16.60
N ALA A 117 4.86 1.87 15.55
CA ALA A 117 6.29 2.08 15.37
C ALA A 117 6.89 3.00 16.45
N ALA A 118 6.14 4.03 16.87
CA ALA A 118 6.55 4.93 17.95
C ALA A 118 6.60 4.21 19.31
N ASN A 119 5.59 3.39 19.63
CA ASN A 119 5.56 2.64 20.88
C ASN A 119 6.74 1.65 20.99
N LEU A 120 7.02 0.90 19.92
CA LEU A 120 8.17 -0.01 19.90
C LEU A 120 9.51 0.75 20.04
N ALA A 121 9.60 1.98 19.52
CA ALA A 121 10.79 2.81 19.72
C ALA A 121 10.97 3.27 21.18
N GLN A 122 9.86 3.47 21.90
CA GLN A 122 9.89 3.80 23.33
C GLN A 122 10.25 2.58 24.17
N ASP A 123 9.71 1.41 23.85
CA ASP A 123 10.06 0.15 24.52
C ASP A 123 11.55 -0.17 24.36
N ASP A 124 12.10 -0.01 23.14
CA ASP A 124 13.54 -0.14 22.87
C ASP A 124 14.41 0.80 23.74
N GLN A 125 13.88 1.97 24.10
CA GLN A 125 14.56 2.96 24.95
C GLN A 125 14.31 2.73 26.45
N GLY A 126 13.18 2.12 26.82
CA GLY A 126 12.74 1.89 28.21
C GLY A 126 13.34 0.67 28.90
N VAL A 127 14.04 -0.22 28.17
CA VAL A 127 14.60 -1.49 28.68
C VAL A 127 15.88 -1.32 29.54
N PHE A 128 16.25 -0.11 29.98
CA PHE A 128 17.34 0.06 30.96
C PHE A 128 17.02 0.94 32.17
N VAL A 129 16.15 0.43 33.06
CA VAL A 129 16.20 0.78 34.49
C VAL A 129 16.56 -0.47 35.28
N ARG A 130 17.87 -0.79 35.32
CA ARG A 130 18.39 -1.79 36.25
C ARG A 130 18.38 -1.18 37.65
N GLN A 131 17.47 -1.60 38.51
CA GLN A 131 17.60 -1.38 39.95
C GLN A 131 18.78 -2.23 40.46
N THR A 132 20.00 -1.70 40.41
CA THR A 132 21.12 -2.27 41.18
C THR A 132 21.15 -1.61 42.55
N THR A 133 20.54 -2.25 43.54
CA THR A 133 20.93 -2.08 44.94
C THR A 133 22.31 -2.74 45.12
N GLY A 134 23.37 -1.98 44.82
CA GLY A 134 24.76 -2.40 45.00
C GLY A 134 25.70 -1.80 43.95
N THR A 135 26.30 -0.66 44.30
CA THR A 135 27.43 0.08 43.66
C THR A 135 27.54 0.04 42.11
N PRO A 136 27.19 1.13 41.39
CA PRO A 136 27.25 1.15 39.93
C PRO A 136 28.68 1.38 39.42
N ALA A 137 29.30 0.33 38.86
CA ALA A 137 30.39 0.49 37.91
C ALA A 137 29.79 0.82 36.53
N ILE A 138 30.10 2.00 35.99
CA ILE A 138 29.67 2.41 34.64
C ILE A 138 30.42 1.56 33.62
N VAL A 139 29.82 0.45 33.20
CA VAL A 139 30.29 -0.31 32.02
C VAL A 139 29.51 0.19 30.81
N LYS A 140 30.14 1.06 30.01
CA LYS A 140 29.63 1.44 28.68
C LYS A 140 29.77 0.25 27.75
N TYR A 141 28.69 -0.51 27.52
CA TYR A 141 28.66 -1.43 26.38
C TYR A 141 28.02 -0.77 25.16
N ARG A 142 28.78 -0.77 24.07
CA ARG A 142 28.34 -0.42 22.72
C ARG A 142 27.78 -1.71 22.11
N LEU A 143 26.44 -1.81 21.99
CA LEU A 143 25.84 -2.93 21.25
C LEU A 143 26.25 -2.83 19.78
N ARG A 144 26.98 -3.85 19.34
CA ARG A 144 27.46 -4.03 17.97
C ARG A 144 26.26 -4.34 17.07
N SER A 145 25.95 -3.44 16.14
CA SER A 145 24.99 -3.72 15.06
C SER A 145 25.58 -4.78 14.13
N ASN A 146 25.06 -5.99 14.14
CA ASN A 146 25.36 -6.97 13.09
C ASN A 146 24.59 -6.57 11.82
N SER A 147 25.26 -5.87 10.91
CA SER A 147 24.85 -5.78 9.51
C SER A 147 25.17 -7.10 8.82
N ILE A 148 24.15 -7.89 8.50
CA ILE A 148 24.27 -8.96 7.50
C ILE A 148 24.35 -8.27 6.14
N THR A 149 25.56 -8.07 5.66
CA THR A 149 25.85 -7.76 4.26
C THR A 149 25.91 -9.08 3.51
N GLY A 150 25.18 -9.16 2.40
CA GLY A 150 25.08 -10.34 1.55
C GLY A 150 26.43 -10.77 0.98
N ASN A 151 26.55 -12.08 0.76
CA ASN A 151 27.58 -12.68 -0.06
C ASN A 151 27.04 -12.82 -1.49
N ASN A 152 27.96 -12.61 -2.44
CA ASN A 152 27.83 -12.81 -3.89
C ASN A 152 27.35 -14.22 -4.26
#